data_AF-A0ABD4UG61-F1
#
_entry.id   AF-A0ABD4UG61-F1
#
_cell.length_a   1.000
_cell.length_b   1.000
_cell.length_c   1.000
_cell.angle_alpha   90.00
_cell.angle_beta   90.00
_cell.angle_gamma   90.00
#
_symmetry.space_group_name_H-M   'P 1'
#
loop_
_entity.id
_entity.type
_entity.pdbx_description
1 polymer ?
#
loop_
_entity_poly.entity_id
_entity_poly.type
_entity_poly.pdbx_seq_one_letter_code
_entity_poly.pdbx_strand_id
1 'polypeptide(L)'
;MTGASFSSCRMRTAAVSSTLATSRRRSPEMRSTLLRFLAVMLFALLGGAANWVHAASAAQAAAPLSALGVADFARTGAGMSEAVRIAVLLTVLSLLPAFVVSMTAFIRIAIVLSMIRHAFGMPETPPTPVLISLALFLTVFAMLPTLQTINHDALQPFIGGHLELSQALERSSGPLRDFMLRQVREDELKWMYEMSRQPLPATPADVSLLQLTPAFILNELRVSFQIGFVILLPFLLIDLVVSSVLLSLGMLMVPPATISLPLKVLMFVLVDGWGLILRGVLGSFK
;
A
#
# COMPACT_ATOMS: atom_id res chain seq x y z
N MET A 1 -55.90 -26.90 -53.38
CA MET A 1 -54.57 -27.14 -53.98
C MET A 1 -53.64 -27.60 -52.87
N THR A 2 -53.13 -28.82 -53.07
CA THR A 2 -52.41 -29.72 -52.17
C THR A 2 -51.22 -29.09 -51.43
N GLY A 3 -51.23 -29.17 -50.09
CA GLY A 3 -50.06 -29.01 -49.25
C GLY A 3 -49.42 -30.38 -48.97
N ALA A 4 -48.19 -30.57 -49.43
CA ALA A 4 -47.37 -31.74 -49.14
C ALA A 4 -46.36 -31.36 -48.04
N SER A 5 -46.42 -32.02 -46.89
CA SER A 5 -45.40 -31.95 -45.85
C SER A 5 -44.73 -33.31 -45.74
N PHE A 6 -43.43 -33.30 -46.00
CA PHE A 6 -42.54 -34.46 -46.02
C PHE A 6 -42.31 -35.02 -44.62
N SER A 7 -42.33 -36.35 -44.55
CA SER A 7 -41.94 -37.16 -43.40
C SER A 7 -40.42 -37.36 -43.33
N SER A 8 -39.94 -37.50 -42.10
CA SER A 8 -38.78 -38.32 -41.69
C SER A 8 -37.38 -37.88 -42.10
N CYS A 9 -36.58 -37.47 -41.11
CA CYS A 9 -35.24 -38.03 -40.95
C CYS A 9 -34.81 -37.97 -39.47
N ARG A 10 -34.74 -39.14 -38.85
CA ARG A 10 -34.17 -39.41 -37.53
C ARG A 10 -32.68 -39.76 -37.73
N MET A 11 -31.87 -39.51 -36.68
CA MET A 11 -30.50 -40.01 -36.45
C MET A 11 -29.32 -39.25 -37.11
N ARG A 12 -28.63 -38.41 -36.30
CA ARG A 12 -27.24 -38.60 -35.82
C ARG A 12 -26.57 -37.25 -35.57
N THR A 13 -26.49 -36.87 -34.29
CA THR A 13 -25.32 -36.16 -33.74
C THR A 13 -25.34 -36.33 -32.22
N ALA A 14 -24.88 -37.50 -31.79
CA ALA A 14 -24.33 -37.67 -30.45
C ALA A 14 -22.89 -37.13 -30.51
N ALA A 15 -22.69 -35.92 -29.99
CA ALA A 15 -21.45 -35.41 -29.42
C ALA A 15 -21.66 -33.93 -29.08
N VAL A 16 -21.08 -33.47 -27.98
CA VAL A 16 -21.09 -32.07 -27.50
C VAL A 16 -22.33 -31.65 -26.69
N SER A 17 -22.62 -32.37 -25.59
CA SER A 17 -23.43 -31.80 -24.50
C SER A 17 -22.98 -32.33 -23.13
N SER A 18 -21.67 -32.33 -22.89
CA SER A 18 -21.08 -32.71 -21.61
C SER A 18 -19.87 -31.82 -21.27
N THR A 19 -20.08 -30.49 -21.20
CA THR A 19 -19.05 -29.57 -20.68
C THR A 19 -19.63 -28.27 -20.11
N LEU A 20 -20.77 -28.33 -19.41
CA LEU A 20 -21.26 -27.20 -18.62
C LEU A 20 -21.65 -27.69 -17.22
N ALA A 21 -20.68 -28.24 -16.50
CA ALA A 21 -20.83 -28.64 -15.11
C ALA A 21 -19.55 -28.33 -14.33
N THR A 22 -19.20 -27.05 -14.18
CA THR A 22 -18.26 -26.57 -13.14
C THR A 22 -18.55 -25.09 -12.84
N SER A 23 -19.79 -24.83 -12.46
CA SER A 23 -20.18 -23.57 -11.81
C SER A 23 -19.60 -23.53 -10.39
N ARG A 24 -18.68 -22.58 -10.17
CA ARG A 24 -18.52 -21.82 -8.93
C ARG A 24 -18.03 -22.58 -7.68
N ARG A 25 -16.85 -23.21 -7.75
CA ARG A 25 -16.01 -23.35 -6.54
C ARG A 25 -15.30 -22.03 -6.25
N ARG A 26 -15.92 -21.16 -5.45
CA ARG A 26 -15.18 -20.10 -4.73
C ARG A 26 -14.20 -20.82 -3.79
N SER A 27 -12.90 -20.62 -4.02
CA SER A 27 -11.83 -21.26 -3.28
C SER A 27 -11.94 -20.98 -1.77
N PRO A 28 -12.05 -22.01 -0.91
CA PRO A 28 -12.08 -21.84 0.54
C PRO A 28 -10.74 -21.29 1.08
N GLU A 29 -9.65 -21.52 0.35
CA GLU A 29 -8.29 -21.04 0.65
C GLU A 29 -8.19 -19.51 0.75
N MET A 30 -8.87 -18.77 -0.12
CA MET A 30 -8.77 -17.31 -0.13
C MET A 30 -9.54 -16.67 1.03
N ARG A 31 -10.67 -17.28 1.43
CA ARG A 31 -11.41 -16.84 2.63
C ARG A 31 -10.65 -17.19 3.91
N SER A 32 -10.00 -18.35 3.98
CA SER A 32 -9.19 -18.72 5.15
C SER A 32 -7.93 -17.87 5.31
N THR A 33 -7.28 -17.51 4.20
CA THR A 33 -6.11 -16.63 4.24
C THR A 33 -6.52 -15.21 4.65
N LEU A 34 -7.60 -14.68 4.08
CA LEU A 34 -8.12 -13.37 4.48
C LEU A 34 -8.58 -13.33 5.95
N LEU A 35 -9.22 -14.40 6.44
CA LEU A 35 -9.64 -14.54 7.84
C LEU A 35 -8.43 -14.66 8.79
N ARG A 36 -7.37 -15.36 8.39
CA ARG A 36 -6.11 -15.44 9.16
C ARG A 36 -5.40 -14.09 9.23
N PHE A 37 -5.32 -13.36 8.13
CA PHE A 37 -4.77 -12.00 8.12
C PHE A 37 -5.61 -11.02 8.96
N LEU A 38 -6.94 -11.11 8.87
CA LEU A 38 -7.84 -10.28 9.67
C LEU A 38 -7.75 -10.61 11.17
N ALA A 39 -7.57 -11.88 11.52
CA ALA A 39 -7.38 -12.32 12.91
C ALA A 39 -6.02 -11.89 13.48
N VAL A 40 -4.94 -11.97 12.69
CA VAL A 40 -3.61 -11.47 13.10
C VAL A 40 -3.62 -9.95 13.27
N MET A 41 -4.31 -9.23 12.38
CA MET A 41 -4.42 -7.78 12.52
C MET A 41 -5.35 -7.38 13.68
N LEU A 42 -6.44 -8.11 13.92
CA LEU A 42 -7.32 -7.90 15.07
C LEU A 42 -6.59 -8.22 16.40
N PHE A 43 -5.71 -9.24 16.41
CA PHE A 43 -4.86 -9.56 17.55
C PHE A 43 -3.79 -8.49 17.79
N ALA A 44 -3.21 -7.92 16.73
CA ALA A 44 -2.30 -6.79 16.83
C ALA A 44 -3.00 -5.50 17.30
N LEU A 45 -4.25 -5.27 16.90
CA LEU A 45 -5.05 -4.11 17.31
C LEU A 45 -5.62 -4.23 18.73
N LEU A 46 -6.05 -5.42 19.16
CA LEU A 46 -6.49 -5.67 20.53
C LEU A 46 -5.31 -5.77 21.51
N GLY A 47 -4.16 -6.30 21.07
CA GLY A 47 -2.92 -6.32 21.84
C GLY A 47 -2.31 -4.93 22.06
N GLY A 48 -2.61 -3.96 21.18
CA GLY A 48 -2.16 -2.57 21.30
C GLY A 48 -2.94 -1.73 22.34
N ALA A 49 -4.13 -2.16 22.75
CA ALA A 49 -4.95 -1.39 23.70
C ALA A 49 -4.64 -1.70 25.17
N ALA A 50 -4.01 -2.84 25.48
CA ALA A 50 -3.70 -3.26 26.86
C ALA A 50 -2.36 -2.72 27.40
N ASN A 51 -1.56 -2.02 26.58
CA ASN A 51 -0.22 -1.55 26.96
C ASN A 51 -0.12 -0.06 27.28
N TRP A 52 -1.25 0.64 27.44
CA TRP A 52 -1.26 1.95 28.08
C TRP A 52 -1.30 1.70 29.58
N VAL A 53 -0.25 2.12 30.30
CA VAL A 53 0.03 1.85 31.73
C VAL A 53 0.80 0.53 31.96
N HIS A 54 2.09 0.49 31.63
CA HIS A 54 3.18 -0.09 32.46
C HIS A 54 4.55 0.22 31.80
N ALA A 55 5.00 1.47 31.93
CA ALA A 55 6.40 1.84 31.71
C ALA A 55 7.24 1.37 32.90
N ALA A 56 7.49 0.07 33.04
CA ALA A 56 8.55 -0.51 33.90
C ALA A 56 8.53 -2.05 33.85
N SER A 57 9.07 -2.65 32.78
CA SER A 57 9.71 -3.99 32.83
C SER A 57 10.38 -4.29 31.49
N ALA A 58 11.61 -3.80 31.32
CA ALA A 58 12.44 -4.06 30.14
C ALA A 58 12.98 -5.52 30.08
N ALA A 59 12.39 -6.48 30.79
CA ALA A 59 12.97 -7.81 31.01
C ALA A 59 12.30 -8.96 30.24
N GLN A 60 11.09 -8.80 29.66
CA GLN A 60 10.40 -9.88 28.95
C GLN A 60 10.41 -9.79 27.41
N ALA A 61 11.05 -8.79 26.82
CA ALA A 61 11.12 -8.66 25.35
C ALA A 61 12.19 -9.56 24.68
N ALA A 62 12.94 -10.38 25.42
CA ALA A 62 14.08 -11.12 24.89
C ALA A 62 13.71 -12.29 23.94
N ALA A 63 12.50 -12.83 24.00
CA ALA A 63 12.09 -14.01 23.22
C ALA A 63 11.88 -13.76 21.71
N PRO A 64 11.25 -12.65 21.25
CA PRO A 64 11.17 -12.35 19.82
C PRO A 64 12.48 -11.77 19.24
N LEU A 65 13.38 -11.28 20.07
CA LEU A 65 14.65 -10.67 19.66
C LEU A 65 15.71 -11.71 19.25
N SER A 66 15.77 -12.88 19.90
CA SER A 66 16.68 -13.97 19.53
C SER A 66 16.36 -14.60 18.17
N ALA A 67 15.09 -14.62 17.74
CA ALA A 67 14.67 -15.11 16.43
C ALA A 67 15.08 -14.20 15.26
N LEU A 68 15.37 -12.92 15.54
CA LEU A 68 15.82 -11.94 14.55
C LEU A 68 17.35 -11.88 14.40
N GLY A 69 18.10 -12.81 15.00
CA GLY A 69 19.58 -12.79 14.99
C GLY A 69 20.19 -11.62 15.76
N VAL A 70 19.37 -10.85 16.48
CA VAL A 70 19.80 -9.67 17.26
C VAL A 70 20.75 -10.06 18.38
N ALA A 71 20.58 -11.26 18.96
CA ALA A 71 21.50 -11.80 19.96
C ALA A 71 22.90 -12.12 19.40
N ASP A 72 23.04 -12.37 18.09
CA ASP A 72 24.33 -12.65 17.46
C ASP A 72 25.02 -11.37 16.96
N PHE A 73 24.26 -10.38 16.50
CA PHE A 73 24.77 -9.00 16.33
C PHE A 73 25.24 -8.41 17.67
N ALA A 74 24.56 -8.79 18.77
CA ALA A 74 24.97 -8.44 20.12
C ALA A 74 26.30 -9.10 20.55
N ARG A 75 26.85 -10.08 19.82
CA ARG A 75 28.10 -10.78 20.20
C ARG A 75 29.32 -10.39 19.36
N THR A 76 29.15 -9.89 18.14
CA THR A 76 30.24 -9.72 17.15
C THR A 76 31.00 -8.38 17.19
N GLY A 77 30.59 -7.40 18.00
CA GLY A 77 31.32 -6.14 18.15
C GLY A 77 32.54 -6.25 19.06
N ALA A 78 33.74 -6.40 18.53
CA ALA A 78 34.95 -6.24 19.34
C ALA A 78 35.12 -4.75 19.73
N GLY A 79 35.01 -4.41 21.02
CA GLY A 79 35.40 -3.10 21.57
C GLY A 79 34.27 -2.13 21.98
N MET A 80 33.00 -2.45 21.75
CA MET A 80 31.85 -1.61 22.18
C MET A 80 31.21 -2.19 23.44
N SER A 81 30.93 -1.35 24.45
CA SER A 81 30.23 -1.78 25.66
C SER A 81 28.82 -2.29 25.32
N GLU A 82 28.36 -3.29 26.06
CA GLU A 82 27.06 -3.94 25.82
C GLU A 82 25.90 -2.91 25.81
N ALA A 83 25.96 -1.93 26.71
CA ALA A 83 24.99 -0.84 26.78
C ALA A 83 24.94 0.01 25.50
N VAL A 84 26.10 0.34 24.92
CA VAL A 84 26.15 1.13 23.68
C VAL A 84 25.65 0.31 22.48
N ARG A 85 25.92 -1.01 22.47
CA ARG A 85 25.43 -1.91 21.42
C ARG A 85 23.92 -2.05 21.42
N ILE A 86 23.33 -2.25 22.60
CA ILE A 86 21.87 -2.30 22.76
C ILE A 86 21.25 -0.95 22.34
N ALA A 87 21.88 0.17 22.70
CA ALA A 87 21.40 1.50 22.29
C ALA A 87 21.41 1.69 20.75
N VAL A 88 22.49 1.28 20.07
CA VAL A 88 22.58 1.32 18.61
C VAL A 88 21.50 0.44 17.97
N LEU A 89 21.31 -0.77 18.50
CA LEU A 89 20.33 -1.70 17.98
C LEU A 89 18.88 -1.19 18.12
N LEU A 90 18.53 -0.65 19.30
CA LEU A 90 17.22 -0.03 19.52
C LEU A 90 17.00 1.18 18.60
N THR A 91 18.06 1.94 18.31
CA THR A 91 18.00 3.07 17.39
C THR A 91 17.68 2.60 15.97
N VAL A 92 18.37 1.58 15.47
CA VAL A 92 18.10 1.00 14.14
C VAL A 92 16.69 0.41 14.07
N LEU A 93 16.27 -0.31 15.12
CA LEU A 93 14.94 -0.92 15.18
C LEU A 93 13.81 0.12 15.19
N SER A 94 14.03 1.28 15.82
CA SER A 94 13.08 2.41 15.83
C SER A 94 12.92 3.06 14.45
N LEU A 95 13.98 3.09 13.64
CA LEU A 95 13.95 3.67 12.29
C LEU A 95 13.40 2.72 11.22
N LEU A 96 13.44 1.41 11.48
CA LEU A 96 13.02 0.38 10.52
C LEU A 96 11.61 0.58 9.94
N PRO A 97 10.56 0.93 10.72
CA PRO A 97 9.22 1.14 10.17
C PRO A 97 9.18 2.29 9.16
N ALA A 98 9.98 3.34 9.37
CA ALA A 98 10.05 4.48 8.45
C ALA A 98 10.67 4.08 7.10
N PHE A 99 11.71 3.24 7.12
CA PHE A 99 12.33 2.70 5.90
C PHE A 99 11.37 1.77 5.14
N VAL A 100 10.66 0.89 5.83
CA VAL A 100 9.69 0.00 5.19
C VAL A 100 8.57 0.80 4.52
N VAL A 101 8.06 1.81 5.20
CA VAL A 101 7.01 2.67 4.64
C VAL A 101 7.51 3.48 3.44
N SER A 102 8.76 3.95 3.46
CA SER A 102 9.31 4.78 2.39
C SER A 102 9.68 4.02 1.12
N MET A 103 9.98 2.73 1.23
CA MET A 103 10.35 1.85 0.11
C MET A 103 9.15 1.08 -0.47
N THR A 104 7.91 1.45 -0.10
CA THR A 104 6.69 0.75 -0.52
C THR A 104 5.64 1.72 -1.08
N ALA A 105 4.54 1.16 -1.59
CA ALA A 105 3.38 1.90 -2.11
C ALA A 105 2.66 2.80 -1.09
N PHE A 106 3.03 2.74 0.20
CA PHE A 106 2.29 3.41 1.27
C PHE A 106 2.20 4.92 1.09
N ILE A 107 3.29 5.58 0.70
CA ILE A 107 3.34 7.05 0.58
C ILE A 107 2.24 7.56 -0.36
N ARG A 108 2.16 7.01 -1.58
CA ARG A 108 1.16 7.45 -2.56
C ARG A 108 -0.26 7.24 -2.05
N ILE A 109 -0.54 6.06 -1.48
CA ILE A 109 -1.87 5.73 -0.97
C ILE A 109 -2.26 6.66 0.18
N ALA A 110 -1.38 6.85 1.16
CA ALA A 110 -1.64 7.67 2.34
C ALA A 110 -1.90 9.14 1.97
N ILE A 111 -1.12 9.70 1.04
CA ILE A 111 -1.28 11.10 0.60
C ILE A 111 -2.59 11.28 -0.15
N VAL A 112 -2.91 10.42 -1.12
CA VAL A 112 -4.16 10.53 -1.87
C VAL A 112 -5.36 10.47 -0.92
N LEU A 113 -5.40 9.46 -0.03
CA LEU A 113 -6.47 9.32 0.97
C LEU A 113 -6.59 10.55 1.89
N SER A 114 -5.47 11.15 2.29
CA SER A 114 -5.46 12.37 3.10
C SER A 114 -5.97 13.59 2.32
N MET A 115 -5.58 13.75 1.05
CA MET A 115 -6.05 14.84 0.20
C MET A 115 -7.57 14.80 -0.01
N ILE A 116 -8.13 13.60 -0.15
CA ILE A 116 -9.57 13.38 -0.26
C ILE A 116 -10.34 13.86 0.98
N ARG A 117 -9.82 13.58 2.18
CA ARG A 117 -10.41 14.06 3.43
C ARG A 117 -10.53 15.59 3.45
N HIS A 118 -9.52 16.28 2.95
CA HIS A 118 -9.55 17.74 2.82
C HIS A 118 -10.49 18.21 1.70
N ALA A 119 -10.62 17.46 0.60
CA ALA A 119 -11.48 17.82 -0.53
C ALA A 119 -12.98 17.94 -0.17
N PHE A 120 -13.51 17.05 0.68
CA PHE A 120 -14.92 17.13 1.11
C PHE A 120 -15.22 18.22 2.13
N GLY A 121 -14.19 18.86 2.72
CA GLY A 121 -14.36 19.89 3.75
C GLY A 121 -14.61 19.37 5.16
N MET A 122 -14.32 18.09 5.43
CA MET A 122 -14.44 17.48 6.77
C MET A 122 -13.06 17.01 7.27
N PRO A 123 -12.24 17.91 7.86
CA PRO A 123 -10.85 17.59 8.21
C PRO A 123 -10.70 16.48 9.26
N GLU A 124 -11.72 16.26 10.10
CA GLU A 124 -11.71 15.25 11.18
C GLU A 124 -12.39 13.93 10.79
N THR A 125 -13.05 13.85 9.62
CA THR A 125 -13.77 12.66 9.18
C THR A 125 -13.42 12.34 7.72
N PRO A 126 -12.80 11.18 7.42
CA PRO A 126 -12.49 10.05 8.32
C PRO A 126 -11.30 10.29 9.28
N PRO A 127 -11.27 9.62 10.45
CA PRO A 127 -10.15 9.73 11.39
C PRO A 127 -8.82 9.27 10.79
N THR A 128 -7.72 9.95 11.14
CA THR A 128 -6.36 9.61 10.66
C THR A 128 -6.00 8.11 10.85
N PRO A 129 -6.30 7.45 11.99
CA PRO A 129 -6.00 6.03 12.16
C PRO A 129 -6.72 5.12 11.15
N VAL A 130 -7.94 5.47 10.74
CA VAL A 130 -8.69 4.72 9.72
C VAL A 130 -8.00 4.82 8.37
N LEU A 131 -7.55 6.03 7.99
CA LEU A 131 -6.83 6.24 6.73
C LEU A 131 -5.49 5.51 6.71
N ILE A 132 -4.74 5.53 7.81
CA ILE A 132 -3.47 4.79 7.93
C ILE A 132 -3.73 3.29 7.82
N SER A 133 -4.74 2.77 8.50
CA SER A 133 -5.08 1.34 8.47
C SER A 133 -5.46 0.90 7.05
N LEU A 134 -6.30 1.69 6.37
CA LEU A 134 -6.66 1.46 4.99
C LEU A 134 -5.42 1.51 4.06
N ALA A 135 -4.54 2.50 4.25
CA ALA A 135 -3.32 2.62 3.48
C ALA A 135 -2.39 1.41 3.65
N LEU A 136 -2.21 0.91 4.88
CA LEU A 136 -1.41 -0.29 5.14
C LEU A 136 -1.98 -1.52 4.42
N PHE A 137 -3.29 -1.75 4.51
CA PHE A 137 -3.91 -2.89 3.82
C PHE A 137 -3.79 -2.80 2.30
N LEU A 138 -4.02 -1.62 1.74
CA LEU A 138 -3.86 -1.39 0.31
C LEU A 138 -2.40 -1.52 -0.13
N THR A 139 -1.45 -1.15 0.72
CA THR A 139 -0.02 -1.35 0.48
C THR A 139 0.29 -2.83 0.37
N VAL A 140 -0.17 -3.66 1.30
CA VAL A 140 0.01 -5.12 1.23
C VAL A 140 -0.62 -5.69 -0.04
N PHE A 141 -1.80 -5.21 -0.41
CA PHE A 141 -2.48 -5.64 -1.63
C PHE A 141 -1.71 -5.26 -2.91
N ALA A 142 -1.22 -4.01 -2.99
CA ALA A 142 -0.42 -3.53 -4.11
C ALA A 142 0.95 -4.20 -4.21
N MET A 143 1.56 -4.53 -3.06
CA MET A 143 2.88 -5.15 -2.96
C MET A 143 2.85 -6.67 -2.97
N LEU A 144 1.68 -7.30 -3.09
CA LEU A 144 1.52 -8.75 -2.99
C LEU A 144 2.54 -9.55 -3.82
N PRO A 145 2.81 -9.26 -5.12
CA PRO A 145 3.79 -10.01 -5.89
C PRO A 145 5.21 -9.86 -5.34
N THR A 146 5.62 -8.64 -4.96
CA THR A 146 6.94 -8.36 -4.39
C THR A 146 7.13 -9.06 -3.05
N LEU A 147 6.11 -9.03 -2.19
CA LEU A 147 6.13 -9.70 -0.88
C LEU A 147 6.18 -11.23 -1.02
N GLN A 148 5.53 -11.79 -2.04
CA GLN A 148 5.61 -13.22 -2.33
C GLN A 148 7.02 -13.64 -2.75
N THR A 149 7.68 -12.88 -3.62
CA THR A 149 9.07 -13.13 -4.03
C THR A 149 10.02 -13.04 -2.82
N ILE A 150 9.91 -11.99 -2.00
CA ILE A 150 10.74 -11.84 -0.78
C ILE A 150 10.50 -13.01 0.18
N ASN A 151 9.24 -13.42 0.37
CA ASN A 151 8.92 -14.55 1.25
C ASN A 151 9.56 -15.86 0.76
N HIS A 152 9.44 -16.15 -0.54
CA HIS A 152 9.96 -17.39 -1.12
C HIS A 152 11.50 -17.42 -1.18
N ASP A 153 12.13 -16.32 -1.62
CA ASP A 153 13.56 -16.31 -1.96
C ASP A 153 14.47 -15.93 -0.79
N ALA A 154 13.94 -15.22 0.22
CA ALA A 154 14.70 -14.73 1.36
C ALA A 154 14.14 -15.16 2.73
N LEU A 155 12.83 -14.98 2.98
CA LEU A 155 12.27 -15.20 4.32
C LEU A 155 12.22 -16.69 4.70
N GLN A 156 11.67 -17.55 3.84
CA GLN A 156 11.55 -18.98 4.11
C GLN A 156 12.94 -19.65 4.26
N PRO A 157 13.93 -19.39 3.39
CA PRO A 157 15.24 -20.00 3.54
C PRO A 157 16.03 -19.46 4.75
N PHE A 158 15.82 -18.20 5.15
CA PHE A 158 16.40 -17.65 6.37
C PHE A 158 15.85 -18.34 7.62
N ILE A 159 14.52 -18.48 7.72
CA ILE A 159 13.87 -19.19 8.84
C ILE A 159 14.27 -20.67 8.86
N GLY A 160 14.44 -21.29 7.69
CA GLY A 160 14.94 -22.66 7.55
C GLY A 160 16.43 -22.85 7.88
N GLY A 161 17.17 -21.78 8.22
CA GLY A 161 18.60 -21.84 8.51
C GLY A 161 19.49 -22.10 7.29
N HIS A 162 18.95 -21.96 6.08
CA HIS A 162 19.67 -22.15 4.82
C HIS A 162 20.34 -20.87 4.31
N LEU A 163 19.99 -19.71 4.87
CA LEU A 163 20.59 -18.41 4.55
C LEU A 163 21.02 -17.68 5.82
N GLU A 164 22.15 -17.01 5.75
CA GLU A 164 22.55 -16.02 6.74
C GLU A 164 21.72 -14.73 6.57
N LEU A 165 21.61 -13.92 7.62
CA LEU A 165 20.87 -12.65 7.59
C LEU A 165 21.38 -11.70 6.50
N SER A 166 22.70 -11.63 6.30
CA SER A 166 23.35 -10.81 5.26
C SER A 166 22.83 -11.16 3.85
N GLN A 167 22.80 -12.46 3.53
CA GLN A 167 22.33 -12.98 2.24
C GLN A 167 20.81 -12.83 2.09
N ALA A 168 20.05 -13.00 3.17
CA ALA A 168 18.60 -12.79 3.16
C ALA A 168 18.25 -11.33 2.85
N LEU A 169 19.00 -10.37 3.40
CA LEU A 169 18.84 -8.94 3.11
C LEU A 169 19.19 -8.63 1.65
N GLU A 170 20.29 -9.19 1.13
CA GLU A 170 20.69 -8.99 -0.25
C GLU A 170 19.64 -9.55 -1.23
N ARG A 171 19.13 -10.75 -0.99
CA ARG A 171 18.04 -11.34 -1.81
C ARG A 171 16.73 -10.59 -1.69
N SER A 172 16.42 -10.01 -0.54
CA SER A 172 15.23 -9.17 -0.34
C SER A 172 15.33 -7.83 -1.06
N SER A 173 16.54 -7.32 -1.26
CA SER A 173 16.78 -6.01 -1.88
C SER A 173 16.43 -5.97 -3.38
N GLY A 174 16.61 -7.09 -4.10
CA GLY A 174 16.34 -7.20 -5.53
C GLY A 174 14.87 -6.92 -5.89
N PRO A 175 13.89 -7.68 -5.34
CA PRO A 175 12.47 -7.45 -5.61
C PRO A 175 11.99 -6.04 -5.21
N LEU A 176 12.54 -5.47 -4.13
CA LEU A 176 12.23 -4.09 -3.72
C LEU A 176 12.77 -3.07 -4.71
N ARG A 177 14.01 -3.25 -5.18
CA ARG A 177 14.62 -2.42 -6.22
C ARG A 177 13.78 -2.48 -7.50
N ASP A 178 13.44 -3.68 -7.94
CA ASP A 178 12.64 -3.90 -9.15
C ASP A 178 11.26 -3.29 -9.04
N PHE A 179 10.63 -3.35 -7.85
CA PHE A 179 9.40 -2.62 -7.58
C PHE A 179 9.63 -1.13 -7.84
N MET A 180 10.49 -0.47 -7.05
CA MET A 180 10.72 0.98 -7.14
C MET A 180 11.09 1.46 -8.55
N LEU A 181 11.95 0.71 -9.26
CA LEU A 181 12.37 1.05 -10.62
C LEU A 181 11.20 1.06 -11.62
N ARG A 182 10.14 0.26 -11.42
CA ARG A 182 8.94 0.30 -12.27
C ARG A 182 8.13 1.59 -12.08
N GLN A 183 8.26 2.26 -10.94
CA GLN A 183 7.53 3.50 -10.66
C GLN A 183 8.37 4.76 -10.90
N VAL A 184 9.67 4.73 -10.61
CA VAL A 184 10.56 5.89 -10.74
C VAL A 184 10.76 6.27 -12.20
N ARG A 185 10.76 7.58 -12.47
CA ARG A 185 11.12 8.10 -13.79
C ARG A 185 12.63 8.14 -13.98
N GLU A 186 13.10 7.84 -15.18
CA GLU A 186 14.51 7.88 -15.54
C GLU A 186 15.15 9.26 -15.24
N ASP A 187 14.43 10.35 -15.52
CA ASP A 187 14.88 11.72 -15.23
C ASP A 187 15.17 11.95 -13.73
N GLU A 188 14.32 11.42 -12.85
CA GLU A 188 14.45 11.60 -11.39
C GLU A 188 15.60 10.76 -10.84
N LEU A 189 15.76 9.54 -11.37
CA LEU A 189 16.90 8.70 -11.03
C LEU A 189 18.21 9.34 -11.50
N LYS A 190 18.26 9.80 -12.75
CA LYS A 190 19.43 10.48 -13.32
C LYS A 190 19.83 11.69 -12.48
N TRP A 191 18.85 12.50 -12.06
CA TRP A 191 19.11 13.67 -11.22
C TRP A 191 19.71 13.29 -9.84
N MET A 192 19.30 12.17 -9.23
CA MET A 192 19.93 11.67 -7.99
C MET A 192 21.40 11.26 -8.21
N TYR A 193 21.71 10.62 -9.33
CA TYR A 193 23.09 10.24 -9.67
C TYR A 193 23.97 11.47 -9.94
N GLU A 194 23.45 12.45 -10.68
CA GLU A 194 24.12 13.74 -10.90
C GLU A 194 24.40 14.48 -9.59
N MET A 195 23.42 14.53 -8.68
CA MET A 195 23.57 15.18 -7.37
C MET A 195 24.62 14.48 -6.49
N SER A 196 24.66 13.15 -6.53
CA SER A 196 25.63 12.34 -5.78
C SER A 196 27.03 12.27 -6.43
N ARG A 197 27.22 12.90 -7.60
CA ARG A 197 28.46 12.85 -8.41
C ARG A 197 28.92 11.42 -8.70
N GLN A 198 27.98 10.48 -8.79
CA GLN A 198 28.26 9.09 -9.14
C GLN A 198 27.96 8.83 -10.61
N PRO A 199 28.71 7.92 -11.27
CA PRO A 199 28.41 7.55 -12.64
C PRO A 199 27.04 6.87 -12.72
N LEU A 200 26.35 7.08 -13.83
CA LEU A 200 25.09 6.41 -14.11
C LEU A 200 25.32 4.89 -14.17
N PRO A 201 24.45 4.08 -13.53
CA PRO A 201 24.56 2.63 -13.54
C PRO A 201 24.26 2.10 -14.94
N ALA A 202 25.04 1.10 -15.38
CA ALA A 202 24.87 0.48 -16.69
C ALA A 202 23.68 -0.49 -16.73
N THR A 203 23.37 -1.12 -15.60
CA THR A 203 22.25 -2.07 -15.48
C THR A 203 21.30 -1.68 -14.35
N PRO A 204 20.01 -2.08 -14.43
CA PRO A 204 19.05 -1.92 -13.33
C PRO A 204 19.50 -2.57 -12.02
N ALA A 205 20.32 -3.64 -12.08
CA ALA A 205 20.81 -4.33 -10.89
C ALA A 205 21.85 -3.52 -10.11
N ASP A 206 22.60 -2.66 -10.79
CA ASP A 206 23.64 -1.82 -10.18
C ASP A 206 23.08 -0.56 -9.50
N VAL A 207 21.75 -0.36 -9.57
CA VAL A 207 21.11 0.79 -8.94
C VAL A 207 21.13 0.61 -7.42
N SER A 208 21.80 1.53 -6.74
CA SER A 208 21.87 1.51 -5.28
C SER A 208 20.57 2.03 -4.65
N LEU A 209 20.09 1.32 -3.62
CA LEU A 209 18.87 1.68 -2.89
C LEU A 209 18.97 3.08 -2.26
N LEU A 210 20.17 3.52 -1.91
CA LEU A 210 20.39 4.83 -1.29
C LEU A 210 20.08 6.00 -2.22
N GLN A 211 20.30 5.84 -3.54
CA GLN A 211 19.93 6.82 -4.57
C GLN A 211 18.51 6.58 -5.08
N LEU A 212 18.08 5.32 -5.17
CA LEU A 212 16.76 4.96 -5.68
C LEU A 212 15.62 5.37 -4.73
N THR A 213 15.80 5.18 -3.42
CA THR A 213 14.76 5.49 -2.42
C THR A 213 14.33 6.98 -2.45
N PRO A 214 15.24 7.98 -2.42
CA PRO A 214 14.82 9.38 -2.52
C PRO A 214 14.19 9.73 -3.87
N ALA A 215 14.68 9.17 -4.99
CA ALA A 215 14.02 9.33 -6.29
C ALA A 215 12.59 8.76 -6.28
N PHE A 216 12.42 7.57 -5.70
CA PHE A 216 11.12 6.92 -5.56
C PHE A 216 10.16 7.76 -4.73
N ILE A 217 10.59 8.25 -3.55
CA ILE A 217 9.75 9.12 -2.72
C ILE A 217 9.29 10.35 -3.51
N LEU A 218 10.20 11.02 -4.23
CA LEU A 218 9.84 12.20 -5.04
C LEU A 218 8.82 11.86 -6.13
N ASN A 219 8.97 10.72 -6.80
CA ASN A 219 8.01 10.23 -7.77
C ASN A 219 6.63 9.97 -7.14
N GLU A 220 6.59 9.25 -6.01
CA GLU A 220 5.35 8.93 -5.31
C GLU A 220 4.63 10.19 -4.82
N LEU A 221 5.38 11.19 -4.33
CA LEU A 221 4.86 12.51 -4.00
C LEU A 221 4.25 13.18 -5.23
N ARG A 222 4.97 13.26 -6.34
CA ARG A 222 4.48 13.88 -7.58
C ARG A 222 3.18 13.22 -8.06
N VAL A 223 3.16 11.90 -8.16
CA VAL A 223 2.00 11.14 -8.63
C VAL A 223 0.81 11.29 -7.67
N SER A 224 1.05 11.20 -6.36
CA SER A 224 -0.04 11.36 -5.38
C SER A 224 -0.65 12.76 -5.38
N PHE A 225 0.15 13.82 -5.51
CA PHE A 225 -0.36 15.17 -5.67
C PHE A 225 -1.13 15.37 -6.97
N GLN A 226 -0.68 14.77 -8.09
CA GLN A 226 -1.42 14.81 -9.36
C GLN A 226 -2.80 14.15 -9.22
N ILE A 227 -2.85 12.94 -8.66
CA ILE A 227 -4.10 12.22 -8.41
C ILE A 227 -5.01 13.03 -7.47
N GLY A 228 -4.46 13.51 -6.35
CA GLY A 228 -5.22 14.29 -5.38
C GLY A 228 -5.74 15.61 -5.95
N PHE A 229 -4.98 16.29 -6.81
CA PHE A 229 -5.42 17.50 -7.50
C PHE A 229 -6.60 17.22 -8.43
N VAL A 230 -6.52 16.17 -9.25
CA VAL A 230 -7.62 15.78 -10.15
C VAL A 230 -8.89 15.45 -9.35
N ILE A 231 -8.76 14.78 -8.21
CA ILE A 231 -9.88 14.49 -7.32
C ILE A 231 -10.45 15.77 -6.70
N LEU A 232 -9.62 16.76 -6.36
CA LEU A 232 -10.05 18.02 -5.75
C LEU A 232 -10.89 18.90 -6.68
N LEU A 233 -10.59 18.90 -7.99
CA LEU A 233 -11.23 19.75 -9.00
C LEU A 233 -12.78 19.79 -8.96
N PRO A 234 -13.51 18.66 -8.95
CA PRO A 234 -14.98 18.69 -8.88
C PRO A 234 -15.51 19.32 -7.58
N PHE A 235 -14.85 19.13 -6.45
CA PHE A 235 -15.27 19.73 -5.17
C PHE A 235 -15.02 21.24 -5.15
N LEU A 236 -13.89 21.66 -5.72
CA LEU A 236 -13.56 23.07 -5.88
C LEU A 236 -14.60 23.77 -6.76
N LEU A 237 -15.04 23.13 -7.84
CA LEU A 237 -16.10 23.66 -8.71
C LEU A 237 -17.40 23.87 -7.92
N ILE A 238 -17.81 22.92 -7.07
CA ILE A 238 -19.00 23.07 -6.22
C ILE A 238 -18.83 24.28 -5.29
N ASP A 239 -17.68 24.47 -4.65
CA ASP A 239 -17.43 25.63 -3.79
C ASP A 239 -17.55 26.95 -4.54
N LEU A 240 -16.96 27.05 -5.74
CA LEU A 240 -17.01 28.25 -6.57
C LEU A 240 -18.44 28.58 -7.00
N VAL A 241 -19.22 27.57 -7.40
CA VAL A 241 -20.62 27.74 -7.81
C VAL A 241 -21.51 28.13 -6.63
N VAL A 242 -21.38 27.45 -5.48
CA VAL A 242 -22.18 27.79 -4.29
C VAL A 242 -21.84 29.20 -3.80
N SER A 243 -20.56 29.57 -3.81
CA SER A 243 -20.13 30.91 -3.43
C SER A 243 -20.70 31.99 -4.34
N SER A 244 -20.69 31.80 -5.67
CA SER A 244 -21.23 32.80 -6.60
C SER A 244 -22.75 32.98 -6.46
N VAL A 245 -23.49 31.91 -6.16
CA VAL A 245 -24.93 31.96 -5.88
C VAL A 245 -25.21 32.68 -4.57
N LEU A 246 -24.49 32.38 -3.48
CA LEU A 246 -24.69 33.05 -2.19
C LEU A 246 -24.37 34.55 -2.24
N LEU A 247 -23.29 34.91 -2.95
CA LEU A 247 -22.93 36.31 -3.19
C LEU A 247 -24.02 37.04 -3.99
N SER A 248 -24.64 36.38 -4.97
CA SER A 248 -25.74 36.94 -5.76
C SER A 248 -27.02 37.14 -4.94
N LEU A 249 -27.24 36.31 -3.92
CA LEU A 249 -28.36 36.45 -2.97
C LEU A 249 -28.11 37.50 -1.89
N GLY A 250 -26.92 38.10 -1.83
CA GLY A 250 -26.53 39.06 -0.81
C GLY A 250 -26.21 38.45 0.56
N MET A 251 -26.08 37.12 0.66
CA MET A 251 -25.75 36.43 1.91
C MET A 251 -24.24 36.42 2.15
N LEU A 252 -23.71 37.54 2.64
CA LEU A 252 -22.27 37.70 2.91
C LEU A 252 -21.82 37.06 4.24
N MET A 253 -22.73 36.88 5.20
CA MET A 253 -22.39 36.39 6.54
C MET A 253 -22.40 34.86 6.68
N VAL A 254 -22.94 34.13 5.70
CA VAL A 254 -22.97 32.67 5.73
C VAL A 254 -21.73 32.15 5.01
N PRO A 255 -20.83 31.40 5.69
CA PRO A 255 -19.68 30.80 5.03
C PRO A 255 -20.16 29.86 3.91
N PRO A 256 -19.75 30.06 2.64
CA PRO A 256 -20.19 29.20 1.53
C PRO A 256 -19.87 27.72 1.73
N ALA A 257 -18.78 27.43 2.46
CA ALA A 257 -18.35 26.07 2.80
C ALA A 257 -19.40 25.28 3.60
N THR A 258 -20.20 25.94 4.45
CA THR A 258 -21.25 25.28 5.25
C THR A 258 -22.37 24.78 4.35
N ILE A 259 -22.68 25.51 3.26
CA ILE A 259 -23.71 25.15 2.30
C ILE A 259 -23.18 24.14 1.28
N SER A 260 -21.92 24.25 0.87
CA SER A 260 -21.34 23.33 -0.12
C SER A 260 -21.05 21.94 0.44
N LEU A 261 -20.77 21.80 1.74
CA LEU A 261 -20.40 20.51 2.35
C LEU A 261 -21.43 19.39 2.15
N PRO A 262 -22.74 19.57 2.45
CA PRO A 262 -23.75 18.55 2.18
C PRO A 262 -23.82 18.14 0.70
N LEU A 263 -23.68 19.11 -0.21
CA LEU A 263 -23.71 18.86 -1.66
C LEU A 263 -22.50 18.04 -2.10
N LYS A 264 -21.30 18.36 -1.59
CA LYS A 264 -20.08 17.60 -1.87
C LYS A 264 -20.18 16.16 -1.40
N VAL A 265 -20.68 15.95 -0.18
CA VAL A 265 -20.86 14.61 0.39
C VAL A 265 -21.87 13.81 -0.43
N LEU A 266 -23.00 14.42 -0.80
CA LEU A 266 -24.01 13.78 -1.63
C LEU A 266 -23.43 13.37 -2.99
N MET A 267 -22.74 14.29 -3.68
CA MET A 267 -22.10 14.01 -4.96
C MET A 267 -21.09 12.87 -4.84
N PHE A 268 -20.25 12.88 -3.81
CA PHE A 268 -19.27 11.84 -3.58
C PHE A 268 -19.87 10.45 -3.36
N VAL A 269 -20.96 10.37 -2.60
CA VAL A 269 -21.69 9.11 -2.38
C VAL A 269 -22.38 8.64 -3.66
N LEU A 270 -23.00 9.55 -4.42
CA LEU A 270 -23.71 9.22 -5.67
C LEU A 270 -22.78 8.64 -6.74
N VAL A 271 -21.53 9.08 -6.79
CA VAL A 271 -20.55 8.61 -7.79
C VAL A 271 -19.74 7.39 -7.34
N ASP A 272 -20.06 6.79 -6.18
CA ASP A 272 -19.21 5.76 -5.55
C ASP A 272 -17.75 6.22 -5.44
N GLY A 273 -17.54 7.41 -4.88
CA GLY A 273 -16.23 8.05 -4.97
C GLY A 273 -15.12 7.27 -4.27
N TRP A 274 -15.39 6.55 -3.17
CA TRP A 274 -14.43 5.63 -2.57
C TRP A 274 -13.99 4.53 -3.56
N GLY A 275 -14.92 3.94 -4.30
CA GLY A 275 -14.62 2.96 -5.33
C GLY A 275 -13.77 3.55 -6.46
N LEU A 276 -14.03 4.78 -6.90
CA LEU A 276 -13.24 5.48 -7.92
C LEU A 276 -11.81 5.76 -7.46
N ILE A 277 -11.65 6.22 -6.21
CA ILE A 277 -10.34 6.50 -5.61
C ILE A 277 -9.51 5.23 -5.53
N LEU A 278 -10.08 4.15 -4.99
CA LEU A 278 -9.35 2.89 -4.82
C LEU A 278 -8.90 2.33 -6.16
N ARG A 279 -9.76 2.40 -7.18
CA ARG A 279 -9.40 2.00 -8.56
C ARG A 279 -8.32 2.90 -9.16
N GLY A 280 -8.38 4.21 -8.95
CA GLY A 280 -7.38 5.16 -9.44
C GLY A 280 -6.02 4.96 -8.78
N VAL A 281 -5.99 4.77 -7.46
CA VAL A 281 -4.73 4.56 -6.72
C VAL A 281 -4.13 3.20 -7.05
N LEU A 282 -4.89 2.11 -6.97
CA LEU A 282 -4.36 0.77 -7.26
C LEU A 282 -4.01 0.59 -8.75
N GLY A 283 -4.79 1.18 -9.65
CA GLY A 283 -4.50 1.18 -11.08
C GLY A 283 -3.34 2.07 -11.50
N SER A 284 -2.85 2.94 -10.61
CA SER A 284 -1.68 3.79 -10.89
C SER A 284 -0.34 3.07 -10.73
N PHE A 285 -0.33 1.91 -10.07
CA PHE A 285 0.88 1.09 -9.95
C PHE A 285 1.06 0.23 -11.21
N LYS A 286 2.29 0.19 -11.71
CA LYS A 286 2.72 -0.61 -12.86
C LYS A 286 3.49 -1.84 -12.41
#